data_AF-A0A1I5INC9-F1
#
_entry.id   AF-A0A1I5INC9-F1
#
_cell.length_a   1.000
_cell.length_b   1.000
_cell.length_c   1.000
_cell.angle_alpha   90.00
_cell.angle_beta   90.00
_cell.angle_gamma   90.00
#
_symmetry.space_group_name_H-M   'P 1'
#
loop_
_entity.id
_entity.type
_entity.pdbx_description
1 polymer ?
#
loop_
_entity_poly.entity_id
_entity_poly.type
_entity_poly.pdbx_seq_one_letter_code
_entity_poly.pdbx_strand_id
1 'polypeptide(L)'
;MRIDLFTGKHLGDEYPAGGVDQAFGWPLSVQPGDPLPDRRGEYTHLLRLSSNIGGWEFPEGGSLHFLIPTQALREGDFSEVLVAFDDG
;
A
#
# COMPACT_ATOMS: atom_id res chain seq x y z
N MET A 1 -14.38 16.35 20.69
CA MET A 1 -13.38 16.01 19.64
C MET A 1 -14.12 15.18 18.60
N ARG A 2 -14.37 15.77 17.42
CA ARG A 2 -15.18 15.16 16.36
C ARG A 2 -14.20 14.73 15.28
N ILE A 3 -14.14 13.43 14.98
CA ILE A 3 -13.33 12.89 13.88
C ILE A 3 -14.28 12.81 12.69
N ASP A 4 -14.15 13.76 11.76
CA ASP A 4 -14.84 13.70 10.49
C ASP A 4 -14.06 12.73 9.58
N LEU A 5 -14.56 11.50 9.45
CA LEU A 5 -14.09 10.55 8.44
C LEU A 5 -14.52 11.12 7.07
N PHE A 6 -13.56 11.54 6.25
CA PHE A 6 -13.83 11.89 4.86
C PHE A 6 -14.20 10.60 4.12
N THR A 7 -15.50 10.30 4.04
CA THR A 7 -16.03 9.37 3.05
C THR A 7 -15.93 10.06 1.69
N GLY A 8 -14.78 9.86 1.04
CA GLY A 8 -14.56 10.25 -0.35
C GLY A 8 -15.66 9.65 -1.22
N LYS A 9 -16.54 10.52 -1.72
CA LYS A 9 -17.60 10.18 -2.67
C LYS A 9 -16.93 9.62 -3.91
N HIS A 10 -17.23 8.37 -4.25
CA HIS A 10 -16.85 7.76 -5.53
C HIS A 10 -17.59 8.51 -6.64
N LEU A 11 -16.95 9.53 -7.20
CA LEU A 11 -17.36 10.16 -8.45
C LEU A 11 -16.66 9.38 -9.55
N GLY A 12 -17.44 8.63 -10.32
CA GLY A 12 -16.96 7.94 -11.50
C GLY A 12 -16.44 8.96 -12.50
N ASP A 13 -15.19 8.76 -12.88
CA ASP A 13 -14.73 8.76 -14.27
C ASP A 13 -13.63 7.70 -14.34
N GLU A 14 -13.65 6.90 -15.39
CA GLU A 14 -12.75 5.78 -15.66
C GLU A 14 -11.30 6.32 -15.78
N TYR A 15 -10.51 6.19 -14.72
CA TYR A 15 -9.06 6.40 -14.77
C TYR A 15 -8.40 5.06 -15.14
N PRO A 16 -7.54 4.99 -16.17
CA PRO A 16 -6.82 3.77 -16.48
C PRO A 16 -5.84 3.48 -15.35
N ALA A 17 -6.11 2.41 -14.59
CA ALA A 17 -5.19 1.60 -13.78
C ALA A 17 -4.09 2.32 -12.97
N GLY A 18 -4.39 3.46 -12.33
CA GLY A 18 -3.57 3.97 -11.22
C GLY A 18 -4.13 3.40 -9.91
N GLY A 19 -3.34 2.63 -9.16
CA GLY A 19 -3.75 2.15 -7.85
C GLY A 19 -4.08 3.30 -6.88
N VAL A 20 -4.68 2.99 -5.72
CA VAL A 20 -4.85 3.96 -4.64
C VAL A 20 -3.67 3.88 -3.67
N ASP A 21 -3.01 5.01 -3.43
CA ASP A 21 -2.01 5.15 -2.36
C ASP A 21 -2.69 4.96 -1.00
N GLN A 22 -2.05 4.20 -0.12
CA GLN A 22 -2.65 3.83 1.17
C GLN A 22 -1.60 3.83 2.27
N ALA A 23 -1.85 4.61 3.33
CA ALA A 23 -1.09 4.51 4.57
C ALA A 23 -1.81 3.57 5.55
N PHE A 24 -1.05 2.60 6.06
CA PHE A 24 -1.49 1.57 7.00
C PHE A 24 -2.61 0.65 6.50
N GLY A 25 -2.66 -0.54 7.10
CA GLY A 25 -3.66 -1.55 6.78
C GLY A 25 -3.30 -2.33 5.53
N TRP A 26 -3.71 -3.59 5.49
CA TRP A 26 -3.41 -4.44 4.35
C TRP A 26 -4.30 -4.08 3.17
N PRO A 27 -3.73 -3.86 1.96
CA PRO A 27 -4.56 -3.71 0.78
C PRO A 27 -5.40 -4.97 0.60
N LEU A 28 -6.65 -4.79 0.19
CA LEU A 28 -7.51 -5.89 -0.20
C LEU A 28 -6.82 -6.57 -1.38
N SER A 29 -6.37 -7.82 -1.20
CA SER A 29 -5.66 -8.58 -2.22
C SER A 29 -6.47 -8.52 -3.51
N VAL A 30 -5.94 -7.85 -4.52
CA VAL A 30 -6.68 -7.58 -5.76
C VAL A 30 -6.45 -8.66 -6.79
N GLN A 31 -5.32 -9.39 -6.74
CA GLN A 31 -4.95 -10.36 -7.77
C GLN A 31 -4.35 -11.67 -7.23
N PRO A 32 -4.64 -12.82 -7.87
CA PRO A 32 -3.90 -14.06 -7.62
C PRO A 32 -2.44 -13.93 -8.06
N GLY A 33 -1.48 -14.18 -7.17
CA GLY A 33 -0.04 -14.04 -7.46
C GLY A 33 0.61 -12.81 -6.82
N ASP A 34 -0.19 -11.99 -6.12
CA ASP A 34 0.25 -10.82 -5.36
C ASP A 34 1.49 -11.17 -4.49
N PRO A 35 2.64 -10.51 -4.74
CA PRO A 35 3.92 -10.87 -4.12
C PRO A 35 3.97 -10.52 -2.63
N LEU A 36 2.97 -9.79 -2.11
CA LEU A 36 2.79 -9.63 -0.66
C LEU A 36 2.52 -11.00 -0.07
N PRO A 37 3.55 -11.66 0.50
CA PRO A 37 3.37 -13.00 1.01
C PRO A 37 2.37 -12.91 2.17
N ASP A 38 1.75 -14.03 2.50
CA ASP A 38 0.80 -14.20 3.61
C ASP A 38 1.49 -14.02 4.99
N ARG A 39 2.27 -12.95 5.14
CA ARG A 39 2.94 -12.48 6.36
C ARG A 39 2.01 -11.61 7.19
N ARG A 40 0.71 -11.68 6.90
CA ARG A 40 -0.34 -11.02 7.68
C ARG A 40 -0.26 -11.57 9.10
N GLY A 41 0.26 -10.77 10.02
CA GLY A 41 0.48 -11.14 11.43
C GLY A 41 1.94 -11.01 11.88
N GLU A 42 2.90 -11.29 11.00
CA GLU A 42 4.32 -11.08 11.28
C GLU A 42 4.76 -9.66 10.97
N TYR A 43 4.20 -9.08 9.92
CA TYR A 43 4.51 -7.74 9.44
C TYR A 43 3.30 -6.83 9.55
N THR A 44 3.58 -5.54 9.66
CA THR A 44 2.63 -4.45 9.52
C THR A 44 2.90 -3.75 8.19
N HIS A 45 1.84 -3.55 7.39
CA HIS A 45 1.92 -2.72 6.19
C HIS A 45 1.86 -1.24 6.60
N LEU A 46 2.84 -0.47 6.15
CA LEU A 46 2.99 0.95 6.48
C LEU A 46 2.47 1.85 5.36
N LEU A 47 2.84 1.55 4.12
CA LEU A 47 2.55 2.43 2.98
C LEU A 47 2.49 1.62 1.69
N ARG A 48 1.52 1.94 0.84
CA ARG A 48 1.49 1.58 -0.57
C ARG A 48 1.59 2.86 -1.38
N LEU A 49 2.52 2.89 -2.32
CA LEU A 49 2.62 3.92 -3.35
C LEU A 49 2.39 3.26 -4.71
N SER A 50 1.34 3.66 -5.37
CA SER A 50 0.96 3.19 -6.69
C SER A 50 1.53 4.10 -7.77
N SER A 51 1.68 3.56 -8.98
CA SER A 51 1.98 4.39 -10.15
C SER A 51 0.91 5.48 -10.31
N ASN A 52 1.34 6.70 -10.62
CA ASN A 52 0.44 7.80 -10.94
C ASN A 52 0.83 8.47 -12.27
N ILE A 53 -0.17 8.98 -12.98
CA ILE A 53 0.08 9.64 -14.26
C ILE A 53 0.72 11.00 -13.98
N GLY A 54 1.99 11.15 -14.36
CA GLY A 54 2.72 12.42 -14.41
C GLY A 54 3.60 12.75 -13.20
N GLY A 55 3.65 11.91 -12.16
CA GLY A 55 4.54 12.08 -11.01
C GLY A 55 5.61 11.00 -10.93
N TRP A 56 5.18 9.74 -10.79
CA TRP A 56 6.04 8.57 -10.75
C TRP A 56 5.33 7.36 -11.36
N GLU A 57 6.08 6.55 -12.07
CA GLU A 57 5.58 5.35 -12.74
C GLU A 57 6.47 4.17 -12.38
N PHE A 58 5.83 3.10 -11.94
CA PHE A 58 6.46 1.82 -11.67
C PHE A 58 6.21 0.89 -12.86
N PRO A 59 7.13 -0.08 -13.14
CA PRO A 59 6.92 -1.08 -14.17
C PRO A 59 5.49 -1.64 -14.17
N GLU A 60 4.90 -1.74 -15.36
CA GLU A 60 3.57 -2.33 -15.59
C GLU A 60 2.39 -1.61 -14.89
N GLY A 61 2.62 -0.39 -14.38
CA GLY A 61 1.61 0.34 -13.62
C GLY A 61 1.51 -0.13 -12.16
N GLY A 62 2.51 -0.88 -11.72
CA GLY A 62 2.60 -1.51 -10.41
C GLY A 62 2.69 -0.57 -9.21
N SER A 63 3.05 -1.12 -8.05
CA SER A 63 3.08 -0.43 -6.76
C SER A 63 4.28 -0.83 -5.90
N LEU A 64 4.73 0.09 -5.05
CA LEU A 64 5.66 -0.15 -3.96
C LEU A 64 4.90 -0.33 -2.65
N HIS A 65 5.33 -1.31 -1.86
CA HIS A 65 4.80 -1.62 -0.54
C HIS A 65 5.90 -1.55 0.49
N PHE A 66 5.64 -0.81 1.57
CA PHE A 66 6.52 -0.70 2.73
C PHE A 66 5.95 -1.55 3.85
N LEU A 67 6.76 -2.50 4.32
CA LEU A 67 6.42 -3.45 5.36
C LEU A 67 7.42 -3.33 6.49
N ILE A 68 6.99 -3.58 7.72
CA ILE A 68 7.87 -3.60 8.88
C ILE A 68 7.52 -4.81 9.76
N PRO A 69 8.48 -5.55 10.33
CA PRO A 69 8.16 -6.53 11.35
C PRO A 69 7.32 -5.90 12.46
N THR A 70 6.25 -6.56 12.89
CA THR A 70 5.33 -6.02 13.90
C THR A 70 6.06 -5.70 15.21
N GLN A 71 7.09 -6.49 15.55
CA GLN A 71 7.91 -6.23 16.73
C GLN A 71 8.76 -4.95 16.57
N ALA A 72 9.45 -4.78 15.44
CA ALA A 72 10.26 -3.60 15.17
C ALA A 72 9.42 -2.31 15.19
N LEU A 73 8.19 -2.34 14.66
CA LEU A 73 7.26 -1.21 14.77
C LEU A 73 6.94 -0.84 16.22
N ARG A 74 6.74 -1.83 17.10
CA ARG A 74 6.47 -1.60 18.53
C ARG A 74 7.67 -1.02 19.26
N GLU A 75 8.86 -1.43 18.86
CA GLU A 75 10.13 -0.94 19.40
C GLU A 75 10.53 0.42 18.83
N GLY A 76 9.84 0.88 17.78
CA GLY A 76 10.16 2.13 17.08
C GLY A 76 11.40 2.02 16.19
N ASP A 77 11.82 0.80 15.84
CA ASP A 77 12.96 0.54 14.97
C ASP A 77 12.52 0.48 13.50
N PHE A 78 12.59 1.63 12.83
CA PHE A 78 12.27 1.74 11.40
C PHE A 78 13.43 1.36 10.48
N SER A 79 14.58 0.92 11.02
CA SER A 79 15.69 0.43 10.17
C SER A 79 15.37 -0.93 9.53
N GLU A 80 14.42 -1.67 10.11
CA GLU A 80 13.93 -2.97 9.65
C GLU A 80 12.80 -2.87 8.60
N VAL A 81 12.56 -1.68 8.03
CA VAL A 81 11.55 -1.51 6.97
C VAL A 81 12.00 -2.21 5.69
N LEU A 82 11.13 -3.06 5.16
CA LEU A 82 11.28 -3.75 3.89
C LEU A 82 10.45 -3.07 2.81
N VAL A 83 10.99 -3.07 1.59
CA VAL A 83 10.29 -2.59 0.40
C VAL A 83 10.00 -3.78 -0.50
N ALA A 84 8.75 -3.95 -0.90
CA ALA A 84 8.29 -4.95 -1.85
C ALA A 84 7.70 -4.26 -3.08
N PHE A 85 7.91 -4.87 -4.25
CA PHE A 85 7.38 -4.41 -5.53
C PHE A 85 6.27 -5.35 -5.98
N ASP A 86 5.19 -4.79 -6.51
CA ASP A 86 4.05 -5.46 -7.12
C ASP A 86 3.92 -4.94 -8.56
N ASP A 87 3.96 -5.84 -9.55
CA ASP A 87 3.90 -5.50 -10.98
C ASP A 87 2.48 -5.22 -11.49
N GLY A 88 1.44 -5.55 -10.71
CA GLY A 88 0.06 -5.10 -10.95
C GLY A 88 -0.92 -6.19 -11.37
#